data_AF-A0A509L268-F1
#
_entry.id   AF-A0A509L268-F1
#
_cell.length_a   1.000
_cell.length_b   1.000
_cell.length_c   1.000
_cell.angle_alpha   90.00
_cell.angle_beta   90.00
_cell.angle_gamma   90.00
#
_symmetry.space_group_name_H-M   'P 1'
#
loop_
_entity.id
_entity.type
_entity.pdbx_description
1 polymer ?
#
loop_
_entity_poly.entity_id
_entity_poly.type
_entity_poly.pdbx_seq_one_letter_code
_entity_poly.pdbx_strand_id
1 'polypeptide(L)'
;MNTEMVRLNLTIPKGLFIALNEHAGPRKKSRFIAHAIRKQIEQDQKEALDKTLEEGYRNARQESLAITNEFANVDLEGWDDY
;
A
#
# COMPACT_ATOMS: atom_id res chain seq x y z
N MET A 1 -24.53 -2.57 5.40
CA MET A 1 -23.91 -3.78 4.85
C MET A 1 -23.86 -4.81 5.96
N ASN A 2 -24.50 -5.96 5.80
CA ASN A 2 -24.45 -7.04 6.77
C ASN A 2 -23.00 -7.56 6.75
N THR A 3 -22.23 -7.27 7.79
CA THR A 3 -20.83 -7.71 7.84
C THR A 3 -20.86 -9.18 8.23
N GLU A 4 -20.81 -10.09 7.26
CA GLU A 4 -20.70 -11.51 7.55
C GLU A 4 -19.38 -11.76 8.29
N MET A 5 -19.48 -12.05 9.58
CA MET A 5 -18.34 -12.34 10.43
C MET A 5 -18.05 -13.83 10.40
N VAL A 6 -16.86 -14.22 9.95
CA VAL A 6 -16.40 -15.62 9.98
C VAL A 6 -15.67 -15.89 11.30
N ARG A 7 -16.06 -16.96 11.99
CA ARG A 7 -15.35 -17.41 13.20
C ARG A 7 -14.10 -18.20 12.81
N LEU A 8 -12.93 -17.71 13.24
CA LEU A 8 -11.64 -18.33 12.98
C LEU A 8 -11.05 -18.92 14.28
N ASN A 9 -10.62 -20.18 14.24
CA ASN A 9 -9.82 -20.79 15.30
C ASN A 9 -8.35 -20.73 14.87
N LEU A 10 -7.51 -20.11 15.69
CA LEU A 10 -6.11 -19.83 15.35
C LEU A 10 -5.21 -20.06 16.56
N THR A 11 -4.01 -20.56 16.31
CA THR A 11 -2.97 -20.76 17.32
C THR A 11 -1.98 -19.62 17.20
N ILE A 12 -1.73 -18.91 18.30
CA ILE A 12 -0.71 -17.85 18.38
C ILE A 12 0.26 -18.11 19.54
N PRO A 13 1.51 -17.60 19.44
CA PRO A 13 2.47 -17.68 20.54
C PRO A 13 1.92 -17.04 21.82
N LYS A 14 2.21 -17.66 22.97
CA LYS A 14 1.73 -17.20 24.28
C LYS A 14 2.11 -15.74 24.57
N GLY A 15 3.34 -15.35 24.23
CA GLY A 15 3.80 -13.96 24.41
C GLY A 15 2.98 -12.96 23.60
N LEU A 16 2.63 -13.31 22.36
CA LEU A 16 1.81 -12.46 21.50
C LEU A 16 0.37 -12.36 22.02
N PHE A 17 -0.19 -13.43 22.58
CA PHE A 17 -1.50 -13.37 23.23
C PHE A 17 -1.51 -12.45 24.46
N ILE A 18 -0.43 -12.44 25.25
CA ILE A 18 -0.28 -11.52 26.39
C ILE A 18 -0.24 -10.07 25.88
N ALA A 19 0.64 -9.76 24.94
CA ALA A 19 0.76 -8.42 24.36
C ALA A 19 -0.56 -7.95 23.72
N LEU A 20 -1.27 -8.85 23.03
CA LEU A 20 -2.59 -8.56 22.47
C LEU A 20 -3.60 -8.20 23.55
N ASN A 21 -3.59 -8.89 24.70
CA ASN A 21 -4.50 -8.60 25.80
C ASN A 21 -4.21 -7.24 26.44
N GLU A 22 -2.93 -6.90 26.61
CA GLU A 22 -2.48 -5.63 27.16
C GLU A 22 -2.86 -4.47 26.23
N HIS A 23 -2.64 -4.61 24.92
CA HIS A 23 -2.90 -3.55 23.95
C HIS A 23 -4.36 -3.37 23.55
N ALA A 24 -5.09 -4.45 23.27
CA ALA A 24 -6.45 -4.34 22.77
C ALA A 24 -7.48 -4.05 23.87
N GLY A 25 -7.18 -4.47 25.11
CA GLY A 25 -8.13 -4.45 26.21
C GLY A 25 -9.26 -5.50 26.08
N PRO A 26 -10.13 -5.62 27.09
CA PRO A 26 -11.16 -6.65 27.13
C PRO A 26 -12.17 -6.50 25.98
N ARG A 27 -12.58 -7.63 25.40
CA ARG A 27 -13.59 -7.75 24.32
C ARG A 27 -13.25 -7.09 22.97
N LYS A 28 -12.07 -6.50 22.79
CA LYS A 28 -11.65 -5.84 21.53
C LYS A 28 -10.62 -6.64 20.71
N LYS A 29 -10.25 -7.85 21.14
CA LYS A 29 -9.24 -8.69 20.48
C LYS A 29 -9.53 -8.97 19.01
N SER A 30 -10.76 -9.41 18.71
CA SER A 30 -11.15 -9.71 17.32
C SER A 30 -11.07 -8.47 16.43
N ARG A 31 -11.52 -7.31 16.92
CA ARG A 31 -11.41 -6.04 16.19
C ARG A 31 -9.95 -5.64 15.96
N PHE A 32 -9.09 -5.80 16.97
CA PHE A 32 -7.68 -5.50 16.86
C PHE A 32 -6.99 -6.42 15.85
N ILE A 33 -7.22 -7.74 15.94
CA ILE A 33 -6.68 -8.72 14.99
C ILE A 33 -7.14 -8.40 13.56
N ALA A 34 -8.43 -8.12 13.36
CA ALA A 34 -8.97 -7.79 12.04
C ALA A 34 -8.34 -6.51 11.47
N HIS A 35 -8.12 -5.49 12.32
CA HIS A 35 -7.45 -4.26 11.91
C HIS A 35 -5.98 -4.49 11.55
N ALA A 36 -5.25 -5.26 12.35
CA ALA A 36 -3.85 -5.59 12.09
C ALA A 36 -3.67 -6.40 10.80
N ILE A 37 -4.54 -7.41 10.57
CA ILE A 37 -4.53 -8.21 9.33
C ILE A 37 -4.81 -7.32 8.13
N ARG A 38 -5.83 -6.44 8.21
CA ARG A 38 -6.14 -5.50 7.12
C ARG A 38 -4.94 -4.62 6.79
N LYS A 39 -4.34 -4.01 7.82
CA LYS A 39 -3.18 -3.14 7.66
C LYS A 39 -2.00 -3.87 7.01
N GLN A 40 -1.74 -5.11 7.40
CA GLN A 40 -0.68 -5.91 6.81
C GLN A 40 -0.96 -6.19 5.32
N ILE A 41 -2.19 -6.61 4.97
CA ILE A 41 -2.57 -6.86 3.57
C ILE A 41 -2.43 -5.60 2.72
N GLU A 42 -2.92 -4.46 3.22
CA GLU A 42 -2.80 -3.16 2.52
C GLU A 42 -1.33 -2.78 2.31
N GLN A 43 -0.47 -3.03 3.29
CA GLN A 43 0.97 -2.79 3.18
C GLN A 43 1.62 -3.70 2.14
N ASP A 44 1.36 -5.01 2.20
CA ASP A 44 1.90 -5.98 1.24
C ASP A 44 1.47 -5.65 -0.20
N GLN A 45 0.21 -5.25 -0.39
CA GLN A 45 -0.31 -4.82 -1.70
C GLN A 45 0.38 -3.55 -2.20
N LYS A 46 0.59 -2.57 -1.32
CA LYS A 46 1.28 -1.34 -1.67
C LYS A 46 2.73 -1.62 -2.09
N GLU A 47 3.45 -2.43 -1.31
CA GLU A 47 4.84 -2.78 -1.62
C GLU A 47 4.96 -3.52 -2.96
N ALA A 48 4.03 -4.44 -3.25
CA ALA A 48 3.98 -5.12 -4.54
C ALA A 48 3.68 -4.16 -5.71
N LEU A 49 2.75 -3.22 -5.52
CA LEU A 49 2.43 -2.20 -6.51
C LEU A 49 3.62 -1.27 -6.78
N ASP A 50 4.25 -0.74 -5.72
CA ASP A 50 5.39 0.18 -5.83
C ASP A 50 6.54 -0.48 -6.61
N LYS A 51 6.82 -1.76 -6.34
CA LYS A 51 7.82 -2.53 -7.09
C LYS A 51 7.46 -2.67 -8.58
N THR A 52 6.20 -2.94 -8.87
CA THR A 52 5.71 -3.09 -10.25
C THR A 52 5.82 -1.78 -11.01
N LEU A 53 5.45 -0.66 -10.37
CA LEU A 53 5.57 0.67 -10.93
C LEU A 53 7.03 1.03 -11.19
N GLU A 54 7.92 0.77 -10.23
CA GLU A 54 9.36 1.02 -10.39
C GLU A 54 9.94 0.28 -11.61
N GLU A 55 9.63 -1.00 -11.77
CA GLU A 55 10.05 -1.78 -12.93
C GLU A 55 9.47 -1.24 -14.23
N GLY A 56 8.17 -0.87 -14.23
CA GLY A 56 7.50 -0.25 -15.37
C GLY A 56 8.16 1.06 -15.80
N TYR A 57 8.43 1.97 -14.86
CA TYR A 57 9.11 3.24 -15.13
C TYR A 57 10.53 3.03 -15.64
N ARG A 58 11.28 2.07 -15.08
CA ARG A 58 12.63 1.75 -15.55
C ARG A 58 12.62 1.24 -16.99
N ASN A 59 11.66 0.38 -17.33
CA ASN A 59 11.54 -0.20 -18.67
C ASN A 59 11.09 0.84 -19.71
N ALA A 60 10.14 1.70 -19.35
CA ALA A 60 9.63 2.76 -20.22
C ALA A 60 10.58 3.97 -20.35
N ARG A 61 11.69 4.00 -19.60
CA ARG A 61 12.59 5.17 -19.51
C ARG A 61 13.00 5.73 -20.87
N GLN A 62 13.42 4.88 -21.80
CA GLN A 62 13.92 5.33 -23.11
C GLN A 62 12.79 5.92 -23.96
N GLU A 63 11.63 5.30 -23.96
CA GLU A 63 10.43 5.81 -24.63
C GLU A 63 9.98 7.13 -24.01
N SER A 64 9.89 7.21 -22.69
CA SER A 64 9.53 8.44 -21.98
C SER A 64 10.51 9.59 -22.26
N LEU A 65 11.82 9.31 -22.32
CA LEU A 65 12.83 10.31 -22.68
C LEU A 65 12.70 10.75 -24.14
N ALA A 66 12.42 9.83 -25.07
CA ALA A 66 12.21 10.15 -26.48
C ALA A 66 11.01 11.09 -26.66
N ILE A 67 9.88 10.77 -26.02
CA ILE A 67 8.69 11.62 -26.01
C ILE A 67 9.02 12.99 -25.39
N THR A 68 9.65 13.01 -24.21
CA THR A 68 10.01 14.28 -23.54
C THR A 68 10.87 15.18 -24.44
N ASN A 69 11.85 14.61 -25.14
CA ASN A 69 12.70 15.37 -26.05
C ASN A 69 11.95 15.87 -27.29
N GLU A 70 10.96 15.12 -27.79
CA GLU A 70 10.12 15.54 -28.92
C GLU A 70 9.29 16.79 -28.59
N PHE A 71 8.79 16.88 -27.37
CA PHE A 71 7.96 18.00 -26.91
C PHE A 71 8.73 19.14 -26.21
N ALA A 72 10.03 18.95 -25.94
CA ALA A 72 10.85 19.92 -25.18
C ALA A 72 10.86 21.34 -25.77
N ASN A 73 10.76 21.47 -27.10
CA ASN A 73 10.72 22.77 -27.76
C ASN A 73 9.37 23.46 -27.62
N VAL A 74 8.27 22.71 -27.55
CA VAL A 74 6.89 23.23 -27.43
C VAL A 74 6.56 23.59 -25.98
N ASP A 75 7.13 22.88 -25.00
CA ASP A 75 6.93 23.15 -23.57
C ASP A 75 7.42 24.54 -23.12
N LEU A 76 8.36 25.14 -23.87
CA LEU A 76 8.93 26.47 -23.60
C LEU A 76 8.25 27.60 -24.39
N GLU A 77 7.34 27.29 -25.32
CA GLU A 77 6.61 28.30 -26.08
C GLU A 77 5.60 29.03 -25.16
N GLY A 78 5.69 30.38 -25.10
CA GLY A 78 4.76 31.22 -24.34
C GLY A 78 5.09 31.46 -22.86
N TRP A 79 6.25 31.00 -22.38
CA TRP A 79 6.73 31.27 -21.00
C TRP A 79 7.51 32.59 -20.84
N ASP A 80 7.91 33.24 -21.94
CA ASP A 80 8.65 34.52 -21.95
C ASP A 80 7.73 35.77 -21.90
N ASP A 81 6.40 35.60 -21.84
CA ASP A 81 5.41 36.69 -21.97
C ASP A 81 4.93 37.32 -20.63
N TYR A 82 5.67 37.16 -19.52
CA TYR A 82 5.32 37.76 -18.20
C TYR A 82 6.40 38.68 -17.61
#